data_AF-A0A3D4YMD2-F1
#
_entry.id   AF-A0A3D4YMD2-F1
#
_cell.length_a   1.000
_cell.length_b   1.000
_cell.length_c   1.000
_cell.angle_alpha   90.00
_cell.angle_beta   90.00
_cell.angle_gamma   90.00
#
_symmetry.space_group_name_H-M   'P 1'
#
loop_
_entity.id
_entity.type
_entity.pdbx_description
1 polymer ?
#
loop_
_entity_poly.entity_id
_entity_poly.type
_entity_poly.pdbx_seq_one_letter_code
_entity_poly.pdbx_strand_id
1 'polypeptide(L)'
;MVDDDPAKRSRAGGDQSPDKGLAQYSASELQQIRDEFTSGKMPLCPRCSVAMSRREIGGGSFGLGYARQRDWLICGKCRRSAIFDVHRGTRT
;
A
#
# COMPACT_ATOMS: atom_id res chain seq x y z
N MET A 1 -1.14 48.62 6.83
CA MET A 1 0.12 48.33 6.13
C MET A 1 1.02 47.65 7.15
N VAL A 2 0.88 46.32 7.27
CA VAL A 2 1.79 45.43 7.99
C VAL A 2 1.70 44.06 7.31
N ASP A 3 2.61 43.92 6.37
CA ASP A 3 3.40 42.76 5.92
C ASP A 3 2.79 41.35 5.84
N ASP A 4 2.86 40.86 4.60
CA ASP A 4 2.82 39.48 4.12
C ASP A 4 4.01 38.68 4.67
N ASP A 5 3.77 37.58 5.40
CA ASP A 5 4.80 36.59 5.73
C ASP A 5 4.47 35.23 5.06
N PRO A 6 5.13 34.90 3.93
CA PRO A 6 4.88 33.66 3.18
C PRO A 6 5.74 32.47 3.66
N ALA A 7 6.26 32.45 4.89
CA ALA A 7 7.32 31.53 5.29
C ALA A 7 6.89 30.13 5.75
N LYS A 8 5.63 29.68 5.56
CA LYS A 8 5.22 28.30 5.90
C LYS A 8 5.38 27.33 4.72
N ARG A 9 6.58 27.34 4.13
CA ARG A 9 7.08 26.31 3.21
C ARG A 9 7.26 24.97 3.96
N SER A 10 6.71 23.92 3.37
CA SER A 10 7.23 22.55 3.40
C SER A 10 7.15 21.79 4.74
N ARG A 11 6.04 21.06 4.93
CA ARG A 11 6.08 19.75 5.60
C ARG A 11 5.76 18.65 4.60
N ALA A 12 6.66 18.46 3.64
CA ALA A 12 6.71 17.23 2.84
C ALA A 12 7.39 16.16 3.70
N GLY A 13 6.71 15.03 3.82
CA GLY A 13 7.09 13.90 4.67
C GLY A 13 8.45 13.30 4.30
N GLY A 14 9.11 12.79 5.33
CA GLY A 14 10.38 12.09 5.22
C GLY A 14 10.65 11.29 6.47
N ASP A 15 9.67 10.50 6.94
CA ASP A 15 9.91 9.47 7.93
C ASP A 15 10.61 8.29 7.23
N GLN A 16 11.90 8.46 6.94
CA GLN A 16 12.77 7.41 6.44
C GLN A 16 13.45 6.74 7.64
N SER A 17 12.66 5.99 8.41
CA SER A 17 13.20 5.13 9.46
C SER A 17 13.55 3.76 8.84
N PRO A 18 14.82 3.29 8.90
CA PRO A 18 15.22 2.00 8.35
C PRO A 18 14.73 0.89 9.28
N ASP A 19 13.49 0.48 9.03
CA ASP A 19 12.77 -0.44 9.89
C ASP A 19 13.25 -1.90 9.72
N LYS A 20 14.24 -2.25 10.53
CA LYS A 20 14.74 -3.61 10.76
C LYS A 20 13.95 -4.29 11.89
N GLY A 21 12.61 -4.29 11.86
CA GLY A 21 11.85 -5.01 12.91
C GLY A 21 10.36 -5.23 12.68
N LEU A 22 9.70 -4.39 11.89
CA LEU A 22 8.25 -4.48 11.67
C LEU A 22 7.93 -5.68 10.79
N ALA A 23 6.81 -6.32 11.11
CA ALA A 23 6.19 -7.34 10.27
C ALA A 23 5.61 -6.74 8.97
N GLN A 24 5.44 -5.41 8.92
CA GLN A 24 4.94 -4.68 7.76
C GLN A 24 6.08 -4.23 6.83
N TYR A 25 5.75 -3.94 5.59
CA TYR A 25 6.66 -3.29 4.65
C TYR A 25 6.73 -1.79 4.96
N SER A 26 7.90 -1.18 4.77
CA SER A 26 8.06 0.27 4.82
C SER A 26 7.28 0.95 3.69
N ALA A 27 7.06 2.27 3.80
CA ALA A 27 6.35 3.04 2.79
C ALA A 27 7.01 2.92 1.40
N SER A 28 8.34 2.97 1.33
CA SER A 28 9.09 2.82 0.08
C SER A 28 8.96 1.43 -0.53
N GLU A 29 9.01 0.38 0.30
CA GLU A 29 8.79 -1.00 -0.14
C GLU A 29 7.36 -1.22 -0.64
N LEU A 30 6.36 -0.66 0.05
CA LEU A 30 4.97 -0.72 -0.40
C LEU A 30 4.78 0.00 -1.74
N GLN A 31 5.48 1.11 -1.95
CA GLN A 31 5.40 1.85 -3.22
C GLN A 31 6.00 1.05 -4.38
N GLN A 32 7.13 0.35 -4.16
CA GLN A 32 7.72 -0.55 -5.17
C GLN A 32 6.77 -1.71 -5.51
N ILE A 33 6.20 -2.37 -4.48
CA ILE A 33 5.24 -3.46 -4.67
C ILE A 33 4.01 -2.93 -5.44
N ARG A 34 3.52 -1.73 -5.09
CA ARG A 34 2.37 -1.11 -5.76
C ARG A 34 2.66 -0.82 -7.23
N ASP A 35 3.82 -0.27 -7.57
CA ASP A 35 4.20 0.06 -8.94
C ASP A 35 4.17 -1.18 -9.84
N GLU A 36 4.87 -2.25 -9.42
CA GLU A 36 4.87 -3.54 -10.12
C GLU A 36 3.47 -4.14 -10.25
N PHE A 37 2.68 -4.07 -9.18
CA PHE A 37 1.32 -4.58 -9.14
C PHE A 37 0.39 -3.80 -10.09
N THR A 38 0.49 -2.47 -10.13
CA THR A 38 -0.29 -1.62 -11.04
C THR A 38 0.14 -1.74 -12.49
N SER A 39 1.39 -2.12 -12.76
CA SER A 39 1.88 -2.48 -14.10
C SER A 39 1.29 -3.81 -14.61
N GLY A 40 0.47 -4.51 -13.82
CA GLY A 40 -0.12 -5.80 -14.19
C GLY A 40 0.82 -6.98 -14.04
N LYS A 41 1.98 -6.80 -13.39
CA LYS A 41 2.95 -7.88 -13.10
C LYS A 41 2.72 -8.42 -11.69
N MET A 42 3.14 -9.67 -11.46
CA MET A 42 3.15 -10.26 -10.12
C MET A 42 4.33 -9.65 -9.34
N PRO A 43 4.09 -8.87 -8.27
CA PRO A 43 5.18 -8.17 -7.60
C PRO A 43 6.09 -9.15 -6.86
N LEU A 44 7.38 -8.85 -6.85
CA LEU A 44 8.36 -9.57 -6.05
C LEU A 44 8.46 -8.94 -4.66
N CYS A 45 8.73 -9.77 -3.65
CA CYS A 45 8.99 -9.26 -2.30
C CYS A 45 10.32 -8.48 -2.31
N PRO A 46 10.37 -7.18 -1.96
CA PRO A 46 11.60 -6.37 -2.03
C PRO A 46 12.68 -6.84 -1.04
N ARG A 47 12.31 -7.63 -0.01
CA ARG A 47 13.26 -8.22 0.94
C ARG A 47 13.78 -9.61 0.54
N CYS A 48 12.96 -10.41 -0.12
CA CYS A 48 13.27 -11.81 -0.41
C CYS A 48 13.50 -12.09 -1.90
N SER A 49 13.14 -11.15 -2.78
CA SER A 49 13.14 -11.29 -4.25
C SER A 49 12.37 -12.52 -4.75
N VAL A 50 11.34 -12.94 -4.03
CA VAL A 50 10.45 -14.07 -4.42
C VAL A 50 9.09 -13.53 -4.85
N ALA A 51 8.43 -14.23 -5.78
CA ALA A 51 7.08 -13.89 -6.21
C ALA A 51 6.11 -13.93 -5.03
N MET A 52 5.35 -12.85 -4.86
CA MET A 52 4.30 -12.78 -3.85
C MET A 52 3.03 -13.48 -4.35
N SER A 53 2.27 -14.07 -3.43
CA SER A 53 0.95 -14.63 -3.73
C SER A 53 -0.10 -13.53 -3.59
N ARG A 54 -0.84 -13.28 -4.67
CA ARG A 54 -2.02 -12.41 -4.68
C ARG A 54 -3.25 -13.19 -4.19
N ARG A 55 -3.98 -12.61 -3.26
CA ARG A 55 -5.28 -13.08 -2.78
C ARG A 55 -6.24 -11.92 -2.79
N GLU A 56 -7.28 -12.01 -3.59
CA GLU A 56 -8.34 -11.01 -3.59
C GLU A 56 -9.11 -11.12 -2.27
N ILE A 57 -9.10 -10.05 -1.47
CA ILE A 57 -9.92 -9.88 -0.27
C ILE A 57 -10.98 -8.84 -0.56
N GLY A 58 -12.20 -9.29 -0.82
CA GLY A 58 -13.31 -8.38 -1.05
C GLY A 58 -14.36 -9.01 -1.96
N GLY A 59 -15.55 -8.43 -1.94
CA GLY A 59 -16.75 -9.02 -2.55
C GLY A 59 -17.68 -9.57 -1.48
N GLY A 60 -18.19 -8.69 -0.61
CA GLY A 60 -19.15 -9.09 0.41
C GLY A 60 -20.41 -9.69 -0.18
N SER A 61 -20.58 -11.00 -0.04
CA SER A 61 -21.87 -11.70 -0.08
C SER A 61 -22.63 -11.44 1.22
N PHE A 62 -23.03 -10.19 1.53
CA PHE A 62 -23.81 -9.88 2.74
C PHE A 62 -24.79 -8.70 2.60
N GLY A 63 -25.18 -8.27 1.39
CA GLY A 63 -26.29 -7.31 1.20
C GLY A 63 -26.10 -5.90 1.79
N LEU A 64 -24.96 -5.61 2.42
CA LEU A 64 -24.61 -4.29 2.93
C LEU A 64 -23.84 -3.55 1.83
N GLY A 65 -24.39 -2.46 1.31
CA GLY A 65 -24.00 -1.77 0.07
C GLY A 65 -22.59 -1.18 -0.04
N TYR A 66 -21.60 -1.68 0.70
CA TYR A 66 -20.18 -1.34 0.55
C TYR A 66 -19.39 -2.54 0.02
N ALA A 67 -19.19 -2.61 -1.29
CA ALA A 67 -18.25 -3.56 -1.88
C ALA A 67 -16.86 -2.94 -1.88
N ARG A 68 -15.98 -3.36 -0.95
CA ARG A 68 -14.56 -3.00 -0.99
C ARG A 68 -13.77 -4.17 -1.55
N GLN A 69 -13.19 -3.98 -2.73
CA GLN A 69 -12.29 -4.96 -3.33
C GLN A 69 -10.86 -4.60 -2.98
N ARG A 70 -10.20 -5.47 -2.23
CA ARG A 70 -8.81 -5.35 -1.83
C ARG A 70 -8.03 -6.52 -2.42
N ASP A 71 -6.74 -6.30 -2.63
CA ASP A 71 -5.79 -7.32 -2.99
C ASP A 71 -4.78 -7.49 -1.86
N TRP A 72 -4.64 -8.72 -1.39
CA TRP A 72 -3.71 -9.12 -0.36
C TRP A 72 -2.54 -9.85 -0.97
N LEU A 73 -1.36 -9.24 -0.89
CA LEU A 73 -0.11 -9.80 -1.36
C LEU A 73 0.65 -10.36 -0.16
N ILE A 74 0.97 -11.66 -0.21
CA ILE A 74 1.70 -12.36 0.86
C ILE A 74 2.99 -12.95 0.31
N CYS A 75 4.11 -12.73 0.99
CA CYS A 75 5.38 -13.36 0.66
C CYS A 75 5.48 -14.75 1.32
N GLY A 76 5.72 -15.80 0.53
CA GLY A 76 5.86 -17.17 1.05
C GLY A 76 7.12 -17.42 1.90
N LYS A 77 8.17 -16.59 1.78
CA LYS A 77 9.40 -16.74 2.58
C LYS A 77 9.35 -16.00 3.91
N CYS A 78 9.16 -14.67 3.88
CA CYS A 78 9.18 -13.87 5.10
C CYS A 78 7.81 -13.78 5.78
N ARG A 79 6.74 -14.33 5.17
CA ARG A 79 5.34 -14.29 5.63
C ARG A 79 4.79 -12.86 5.83
N ARG A 80 5.51 -11.85 5.35
CA ARG A 80 5.07 -10.46 5.35
C ARG A 80 3.98 -10.28 4.32
N SER A 81 3.04 -9.40 4.62
CA SER A 81 1.93 -9.15 3.73
C SER A 81 1.65 -7.66 3.55
N ALA A 82 1.14 -7.32 2.39
CA ALA A 82 0.71 -5.99 2.00
C ALA A 82 -0.74 -6.08 1.49
N ILE A 83 -1.60 -5.17 1.91
CA ILE A 83 -2.99 -5.11 1.44
C ILE A 83 -3.14 -3.81 0.66
N PHE A 84 -3.62 -3.92 -0.57
CA PHE A 84 -3.89 -2.79 -1.44
C PHE A 84 -5.39 -2.72 -1.71
N ASP A 85 -5.95 -1.52 -1.64
CA ASP A 85 -7.35 -1.30 -2.01
C ASP A 85 -7.41 -1.04 -3.52
N VAL A 86 -8.06 -1.94 -4.27
CA VAL A 86 -8.11 -1.90 -5.74
C VAL A 86 -9.27 -1.04 -6.19
N HIS A 87 -10.44 -1.23 -5.59
CA HIS A 87 -11.65 -0.46 -5.89
C HIS A 87 -12.28 0.03 -4.58
N ARG A 88 -12.37 1.36 -4.44
CA ARG A 88 -13.31 2.01 -3.50
C ARG A 88 -14.61 2.25 -4.25
N GLY A 89 -15.52 1.27 -4.23
CA GLY A 89 -16.90 1.51 -4.64
C GLY A 89 -17.59 2.41 -3.62
N THR A 90 -17.75 3.69 -3.93
CA THR A 90 -18.73 4.56 -3.27
C THR A 90 -20.05 4.40 -4.02
N ARG A 91 -21.10 3.82 -3.39
CA ARG A 91 -22.47 3.94 -3.94
C ARG A 91 -22.88 5.41 -3.86
N THR A 92 -23.15 6.02 -5.00
CA THR A 92 -24.10 7.14 -5.13
C THR A 92 -25.51 6.64 -4.83
#